data_AF-A0A4R3J5C6-F1
#
_entry.id   AF-A0A4R3J5C6-F1
#
_cell.length_a   1.000
_cell.length_b   1.000
_cell.length_c   1.000
_cell.angle_alpha   90.00
_cell.angle_beta   90.00
_cell.angle_gamma   90.00
#
_symmetry.space_group_name_H-M   'P 1'
#
loop_
_entity.id
_entity.type
_entity.pdbx_description
1 polymer ?
#
loop_
_entity_poly.entity_id
_entity_poly.type
_entity_poly.pdbx_seq_one_letter_code
_entity_poly.pdbx_strand_id
1 'polypeptide(L)'
;MHVAPFVFVAAMLGLAGCPGIPPVNTATISQTPASNRLFAQAKEAVRICSKLPDWKAVYSAFGAAGYEIRTLDALGQDGRVVQRTHFVNGEDAEIFLIATPRGCTVGIENMTPAQSFELAQPWVKAFGAKTNAELGQGLSPHVVQAWRSIRDDRHVYIAAHKTWPADNYVFPDVPGAAATLKVFRR
;
A
#
# COMPACT_ATOMS: atom_id res chain seq x y z
N MET A 1 37.93 53.53 29.41
CA MET A 1 36.56 52.98 29.37
C MET A 1 36.54 51.96 28.24
N HIS A 2 36.51 50.67 28.58
CA HIS A 2 36.59 49.55 27.64
C HIS A 2 35.17 49.13 27.24
N VAL A 3 34.84 49.24 25.95
CA VAL A 3 33.59 48.72 25.39
C VAL A 3 33.92 47.38 24.74
N ALA A 4 33.42 46.29 25.32
CA ALA A 4 33.57 44.94 24.78
C ALA A 4 32.71 44.78 23.51
N PRO A 5 33.19 44.07 22.46
CA PRO A 5 32.41 43.82 21.28
C PRO A 5 31.35 42.73 21.53
N PHE A 6 30.10 43.04 21.17
CA PHE A 6 28.97 42.12 21.13
C PHE A 6 29.25 41.02 20.09
N VAL A 7 29.51 39.79 20.55
CA VAL A 7 29.54 38.61 19.69
C VAL A 7 28.10 38.20 19.38
N PHE A 8 27.61 38.53 18.19
CA PHE A 8 26.41 37.94 17.62
C PHE A 8 26.72 36.47 17.28
N VAL A 9 26.46 35.56 18.22
CA VAL A 9 26.40 34.13 17.94
C VAL A 9 25.14 33.90 17.12
N ALA A 10 25.30 33.74 15.81
CA ALA A 10 24.26 33.27 14.92
C ALA A 10 23.79 31.89 15.40
N ALA A 11 22.61 31.87 16.02
CA ALA A 11 21.91 30.65 16.39
C ALA A 11 21.40 29.96 15.10
N MET A 12 22.28 29.25 14.40
CA MET A 12 21.89 28.15 13.52
C MET A 12 21.57 26.93 14.41
N LEU A 13 20.53 27.05 15.23
CA LEU A 13 19.92 25.89 15.87
C LEU A 13 19.25 25.10 14.74
N GLY A 14 19.86 23.95 14.46
CA GLY A 14 19.49 23.05 13.40
C GLY A 14 18.00 22.82 13.33
N LEU A 15 17.51 22.75 12.08
CA LEU A 15 16.32 22.02 11.71
C LEU A 15 16.52 20.57 12.15
N ALA A 16 16.35 20.29 13.44
CA ALA A 16 16.19 18.96 13.99
C ALA A 16 15.02 18.37 13.20
N GLY A 17 15.36 17.37 12.39
CA GLY A 17 14.51 16.86 11.33
C GLY A 17 13.09 16.61 11.84
N CYS A 18 12.11 17.01 11.03
CA CYS A 18 10.75 16.47 11.16
C CYS A 18 10.88 14.97 11.45
N PRO A 19 10.20 14.42 12.48
CA PRO A 19 10.33 13.01 12.86
C PRO A 19 10.24 12.17 11.59
N GLY A 20 11.42 11.71 11.17
CA GLY A 20 11.64 11.31 9.79
C GLY A 20 10.84 10.06 9.53
N ILE A 21 10.20 10.00 8.37
CA ILE A 21 9.70 8.73 7.83
C ILE A 21 10.82 7.70 8.05
N PRO A 22 10.56 6.58 8.76
CA PRO A 22 11.61 5.62 9.11
C PRO A 22 12.33 5.18 7.84
N PRO A 23 13.64 4.89 7.90
CA PRO A 23 14.36 4.47 6.71
C PRO A 23 13.72 3.20 6.13
N VAL A 24 13.74 3.10 4.80
CA VAL A 24 13.31 1.88 4.12
C VAL A 24 14.28 0.76 4.48
N ASN A 25 13.76 -0.36 5.01
CA ASN A 25 14.58 -1.56 5.18
C ASN A 25 14.94 -2.10 3.79
N THR A 26 16.19 -1.93 3.37
CA THR A 26 16.65 -2.37 2.05
C THR A 26 16.83 -3.88 1.97
N ALA A 27 16.95 -4.58 3.10
CA ALA A 27 17.12 -6.02 3.15
C ALA A 27 15.88 -6.80 2.67
N THR A 28 14.71 -6.18 2.77
CA THR A 28 13.44 -6.76 2.30
C THR A 28 13.08 -6.36 0.88
N ILE A 29 13.93 -5.60 0.18
CA ILE A 29 13.73 -5.25 -1.23
C ILE A 29 14.27 -6.39 -2.11
N SER A 30 13.37 -7.09 -2.80
CA SER A 30 13.80 -8.14 -3.73
C SER A 30 14.50 -7.57 -4.96
N GLN A 31 15.61 -8.22 -5.34
CA GLN A 31 16.30 -8.01 -6.62
C GLN A 31 15.99 -9.09 -7.65
N THR A 32 15.46 -10.23 -7.19
CA THR A 32 15.07 -11.36 -8.04
C THR A 32 13.59 -11.25 -8.33
N PRO A 33 13.11 -11.29 -9.57
CA PRO A 33 11.67 -11.19 -9.84
C PRO A 33 10.90 -12.40 -9.34
N ALA A 34 9.68 -12.17 -8.85
CA ALA A 34 8.72 -13.22 -8.56
C ALA A 34 8.39 -14.01 -9.84
N SER A 35 8.06 -15.29 -9.69
CA SER A 35 7.77 -16.16 -10.83
C SER A 35 6.56 -15.66 -11.64
N ASN A 36 6.55 -15.94 -12.94
CA ASN A 36 5.44 -15.55 -13.83
C ASN A 36 4.09 -16.10 -13.36
N ARG A 37 4.07 -17.30 -12.76
CA ARG A 37 2.87 -17.93 -12.21
C ARG A 37 2.29 -17.09 -11.06
N LEU A 38 3.11 -16.78 -10.06
CA LEU A 38 2.70 -15.98 -8.90
C LEU A 38 2.27 -14.57 -9.34
N PHE A 39 3.01 -13.98 -10.27
CA PHE A 39 2.69 -12.65 -10.78
C PHE A 39 1.38 -12.61 -11.57
N ALA A 40 1.06 -13.66 -12.33
CA ALA A 40 -0.23 -13.79 -13.02
C ALA A 40 -1.39 -13.93 -12.04
N GLN A 41 -1.24 -14.72 -10.97
CA GLN A 41 -2.24 -14.83 -9.90
C GLN A 41 -2.44 -13.49 -9.18
N ALA A 42 -1.36 -12.77 -8.88
CA ALA A 42 -1.45 -11.43 -8.28
C ALA A 42 -2.17 -10.43 -9.20
N LYS A 43 -1.93 -10.47 -10.52
CA LYS A 43 -2.66 -9.64 -11.50
C LYS A 43 -4.15 -9.95 -11.52
N GLU A 44 -4.55 -11.20 -11.34
CA GLU A 44 -5.95 -11.58 -11.22
C GLU A 44 -6.58 -10.99 -9.95
N ALA A 45 -5.90 -11.09 -8.81
CA ALA A 45 -6.36 -10.47 -7.57
C ALA A 45 -6.51 -8.95 -7.70
N VAL A 46 -5.55 -8.27 -8.33
CA VAL A 46 -5.64 -6.83 -8.66
C VAL A 46 -6.86 -6.56 -9.53
N ARG A 47 -7.08 -7.34 -10.59
CA ARG A 47 -8.22 -7.18 -11.49
C ARG A 47 -9.55 -7.32 -10.75
N ILE A 48 -9.66 -8.30 -9.85
CA ILE A 48 -10.84 -8.47 -8.98
C ILE A 48 -11.02 -7.24 -8.09
N CYS A 49 -9.96 -6.77 -7.44
CA CYS A 49 -9.99 -5.61 -6.55
C CYS A 49 -10.31 -4.27 -7.26
N SER A 50 -10.15 -4.18 -8.58
CA SER A 50 -10.58 -3.02 -9.38
C SER A 50 -12.08 -2.75 -9.31
N LYS A 51 -12.89 -3.72 -8.85
CA LYS A 51 -14.34 -3.55 -8.67
C LYS A 51 -14.72 -2.74 -7.43
N LEU A 52 -13.76 -2.38 -6.56
CA LEU A 52 -14.05 -1.48 -5.44
C LEU A 52 -14.63 -0.14 -5.94
N PRO A 53 -15.59 0.45 -5.19
CA PRO A 53 -16.00 0.11 -3.83
C PRO A 53 -17.16 -0.89 -3.74
N ASP A 54 -17.49 -1.66 -4.79
CA ASP A 54 -18.47 -2.74 -4.71
C ASP A 54 -17.85 -4.00 -4.07
N TRP A 55 -17.78 -4.00 -2.75
CA TRP A 55 -17.15 -5.08 -1.98
C TRP A 55 -17.87 -6.43 -2.14
N LYS A 56 -19.19 -6.42 -2.43
CA LYS A 56 -19.95 -7.65 -2.68
C LYS A 56 -19.50 -8.30 -3.99
N ALA A 57 -19.35 -7.49 -5.04
CA ALA A 57 -18.83 -7.96 -6.32
C ALA A 57 -17.36 -8.43 -6.23
N VAL A 58 -16.55 -7.80 -5.38
CA VAL A 58 -15.16 -8.23 -5.10
C VAL A 58 -15.12 -9.61 -4.44
N TYR A 59 -15.84 -9.81 -3.33
CA TYR A 59 -15.80 -11.11 -2.62
C TYR A 59 -16.47 -12.23 -3.41
N SER A 60 -17.57 -11.94 -4.12
CA SER A 60 -18.18 -12.91 -5.03
C SER A 60 -17.19 -13.35 -6.12
N ALA A 61 -16.41 -12.42 -6.68
CA ALA A 61 -15.40 -12.75 -7.69
C ALA A 61 -14.20 -13.52 -7.11
N PHE A 62 -13.75 -13.21 -5.90
CA PHE A 62 -12.73 -14.02 -5.22
C PHE A 62 -13.20 -15.45 -4.95
N GLY A 63 -14.44 -15.62 -4.47
CA GLY A 63 -15.02 -16.95 -4.26
C GLY A 63 -15.15 -17.74 -5.58
N ALA A 64 -15.57 -17.08 -6.67
CA ALA A 64 -15.65 -17.71 -7.99
C ALA A 64 -14.27 -18.08 -8.56
N ALA A 65 -13.21 -17.37 -8.16
CA ALA A 65 -11.82 -17.66 -8.53
C ALA A 65 -11.15 -18.69 -7.61
N GLY A 66 -11.88 -19.29 -6.66
CA GLY A 66 -11.39 -20.37 -5.80
C GLY A 66 -10.61 -19.90 -4.57
N TYR A 67 -10.58 -18.61 -4.27
CA TYR A 67 -9.87 -18.14 -3.08
C TYR A 67 -10.63 -18.43 -1.79
N GLU A 68 -9.91 -18.81 -0.74
CA GLU A 68 -10.47 -18.95 0.60
C GLU A 68 -10.68 -17.56 1.22
N ILE A 69 -11.93 -17.21 1.53
CA ILE A 69 -12.28 -15.95 2.17
C ILE A 69 -12.45 -16.18 3.67
N ARG A 70 -11.43 -15.84 4.46
CA ARG A 70 -11.52 -15.81 5.92
C ARG A 70 -12.03 -14.46 6.38
N THR A 71 -12.93 -14.45 7.34
CA THR A 71 -13.50 -13.21 7.88
C THR A 71 -12.99 -13.01 9.31
N LEU A 72 -12.28 -11.90 9.55
CA LEU A 72 -11.96 -11.43 10.89
C LEU A 72 -12.88 -10.27 11.25
N ASP A 73 -13.68 -10.47 12.29
CA ASP A 73 -14.52 -9.44 12.88
C ASP A 73 -13.74 -8.76 14.01
N ALA A 74 -13.43 -7.47 13.85
CA ALA A 74 -12.99 -6.63 14.94
C ALA A 74 -14.22 -6.19 15.73
N LEU A 75 -14.23 -6.48 17.02
CA LEU A 75 -15.32 -6.14 17.92
C LEU A 75 -15.02 -4.80 18.61
N GLY A 76 -16.04 -3.95 18.70
CA GLY A 76 -16.02 -2.76 19.55
C GLY A 76 -16.09 -3.17 21.02
N GLN A 77 -15.89 -2.21 21.92
CA GLN A 77 -16.01 -2.44 23.36
C GLN A 77 -17.42 -2.90 23.79
N ASP A 78 -18.44 -2.64 22.96
CA ASP A 78 -19.82 -3.09 23.13
C ASP A 78 -20.09 -4.48 22.53
N GLY A 79 -19.05 -5.18 22.06
CA GLY A 79 -19.16 -6.50 21.43
C GLY A 79 -19.76 -6.48 20.02
N ARG A 80 -20.08 -5.31 19.45
CA ARG A 80 -20.56 -5.21 18.06
C ARG A 80 -19.39 -5.27 17.08
N VAL A 81 -19.61 -5.87 15.91
CA VAL A 81 -18.61 -5.86 14.84
C VAL A 81 -18.43 -4.44 14.33
N VAL A 82 -17.28 -3.83 14.61
CA VAL A 82 -16.92 -2.47 14.15
C VAL A 82 -16.16 -2.49 12.82
N GLN A 83 -15.49 -3.61 12.51
CA GLN A 83 -14.81 -3.80 11.24
C GLN A 83 -14.81 -5.27 10.87
N ARG A 84 -15.16 -5.56 9.62
CA ARG A 84 -15.05 -6.90 9.04
C ARG A 84 -13.95 -6.89 7.98
N THR A 85 -12.85 -7.59 8.27
CA THR A 85 -11.69 -7.71 7.38
C THR A 85 -11.73 -9.09 6.75
N HIS A 86 -11.68 -9.15 5.42
CA HIS A 86 -11.61 -10.42 4.73
C HIS A 86 -10.17 -10.71 4.32
N PHE A 87 -9.61 -11.79 4.84
CA PHE A 87 -8.34 -12.31 4.39
C PHE A 87 -8.64 -13.26 3.25
N VAL A 88 -8.01 -13.02 2.11
CA VAL A 88 -8.19 -13.85 0.94
C VAL A 88 -6.87 -14.57 0.78
N ASN A 89 -6.78 -15.79 1.31
CA ASN A 89 -5.56 -16.58 1.19
C ASN A 89 -5.55 -17.22 -0.20
N GLY A 90 -4.47 -17.01 -0.95
CA GLY A 90 -4.17 -17.87 -2.10
C GLY A 90 -3.71 -19.25 -1.62
N GLU A 91 -3.78 -20.25 -2.50
CA GLU A 91 -3.18 -21.56 -2.23
C GLU A 91 -1.65 -21.46 -2.04
N ASP A 92 -1.04 -20.42 -2.61
CA ASP A 92 0.39 -20.16 -2.56
C ASP A 92 0.76 -19.27 -1.37
N ALA A 93 1.52 -19.81 -0.42
CA ALA A 93 2.04 -19.09 0.74
C ALA A 93 2.94 -17.89 0.40
N GLU A 94 3.39 -17.80 -0.85
CA GLU A 94 4.23 -16.71 -1.38
C GLU A 94 3.43 -15.47 -1.79
N ILE A 95 2.09 -15.56 -1.89
CA ILE A 95 1.20 -14.42 -2.22
C ILE A 95 0.49 -13.93 -0.96
N PHE A 96 0.66 -12.63 -0.68
CA PHE A 96 0.00 -11.93 0.41
C PHE A 96 -1.13 -11.08 -0.14
N LEU A 97 -2.36 -11.55 0.07
CA LEU A 97 -3.56 -10.87 -0.42
C LEU A 97 -4.50 -10.53 0.74
N ILE A 98 -4.77 -9.24 0.88
CA ILE A 98 -5.70 -8.70 1.88
C ILE A 98 -6.74 -7.88 1.14
N ALA A 99 -8.02 -8.24 1.28
CA ALA A 99 -9.12 -7.53 0.64
C ALA A 99 -10.14 -7.08 1.69
N THR A 100 -10.37 -5.78 1.76
CA THR A 100 -11.32 -5.16 2.70
C THR A 100 -12.35 -4.35 1.92
N PRO A 101 -13.48 -3.97 2.54
CA PRO A 101 -14.46 -3.11 1.86
C PRO A 101 -13.91 -1.75 1.41
N ARG A 102 -12.76 -1.32 1.96
CA ARG A 102 -12.12 -0.03 1.69
C ARG A 102 -10.78 -0.14 0.97
N GLY A 103 -10.33 -1.33 0.59
CA GLY A 103 -9.02 -1.44 -0.04
C GLY A 103 -8.53 -2.87 -0.21
N CYS A 104 -7.46 -2.98 -0.98
CA CYS A 104 -6.83 -4.24 -1.35
C CYS A 104 -5.31 -4.08 -1.29
N THR A 105 -4.63 -5.06 -0.71
CA THR A 105 -3.17 -5.16 -0.69
C THR A 105 -2.78 -6.47 -1.36
N VAL A 106 -1.93 -6.42 -2.38
CA VAL A 106 -1.40 -7.59 -3.07
C VAL A 106 0.11 -7.51 -3.05
N GLY A 107 0.76 -8.45 -2.38
CA GLY A 107 2.21 -8.60 -2.35
C GLY A 107 2.63 -10.01 -2.68
N ILE A 108 3.89 -10.16 -3.09
CA ILE A 108 4.46 -11.46 -3.43
C ILE A 108 5.88 -11.49 -2.88
N GLU A 109 6.26 -12.62 -2.28
CA GLU A 109 7.66 -12.93 -2.01
C GLU A 109 8.46 -12.84 -3.31
N ASN A 110 9.67 -12.31 -3.20
CA ASN A 110 10.54 -11.98 -4.32
C ASN A 110 9.93 -10.99 -5.34
N MET A 111 8.80 -10.32 -5.11
CA MET A 111 8.37 -9.29 -6.06
C MET A 111 9.35 -8.12 -6.06
N THR A 112 9.84 -7.75 -7.25
CA THR A 112 10.70 -6.56 -7.39
C THR A 112 9.89 -5.27 -7.32
N PRO A 113 10.52 -4.12 -6.99
CA PRO A 113 9.88 -2.81 -7.09
C PRO A 113 9.27 -2.52 -8.48
N ALA A 114 9.92 -2.97 -9.56
CA ALA A 114 9.41 -2.82 -10.93
C ALA A 114 8.12 -3.63 -11.16
N GLN A 115 8.08 -4.88 -10.69
CA GLN A 115 6.87 -5.70 -10.75
C GLN A 115 5.75 -5.12 -9.89
N SER A 116 6.05 -4.56 -8.72
CA SER A 116 5.08 -3.84 -7.88
C SER A 116 4.47 -2.64 -8.61
N PHE A 117 5.29 -1.86 -9.33
CA PHE A 117 4.81 -0.77 -10.18
C PHE A 117 3.88 -1.27 -11.30
N GLU A 118 4.26 -2.34 -12.00
CA GLU A 118 3.44 -2.95 -13.05
C GLU A 118 2.12 -3.50 -12.48
N LEU A 119 2.17 -4.14 -11.32
CA LEU A 119 1.03 -4.73 -10.63
C LEU A 119 -0.04 -3.68 -10.28
N ALA A 120 0.37 -2.44 -9.97
CA ALA A 120 -0.55 -1.35 -9.65
C ALA A 120 -1.25 -0.74 -10.87
N GLN A 121 -0.70 -0.89 -12.09
CA GLN A 121 -1.20 -0.20 -13.30
C GLN A 121 -2.68 -0.48 -13.64
N PRO A 122 -3.21 -1.71 -13.48
CA PRO A 122 -4.62 -1.96 -13.73
C PRO A 122 -5.55 -1.10 -12.85
N TRP A 123 -5.19 -0.87 -11.58
CA TRP A 123 -5.94 0.05 -10.72
C TRP A 123 -5.82 1.50 -11.19
N VAL A 124 -4.61 1.94 -11.54
CA VAL A 124 -4.38 3.30 -12.05
C VAL A 124 -5.28 3.57 -13.26
N LYS A 125 -5.33 2.63 -14.21
CA LYS A 125 -6.21 2.69 -15.38
C LYS A 125 -7.70 2.66 -14.99
N ALA A 126 -8.11 1.74 -14.11
CA ALA A 126 -9.51 1.56 -13.72
C ALA A 126 -10.08 2.81 -13.02
N PHE A 127 -9.28 3.48 -12.18
CA PHE A 127 -9.72 4.64 -11.42
C PHE A 127 -9.40 5.98 -12.10
N GLY A 128 -8.59 5.98 -13.16
CA GLY A 128 -8.09 7.22 -13.79
C GLY A 128 -7.23 8.03 -12.83
N ALA A 129 -6.39 7.35 -12.04
CA ALA A 129 -5.58 7.98 -11.01
C ALA A 129 -4.36 8.68 -11.61
N LYS A 130 -4.00 9.84 -11.05
CA LYS A 130 -2.83 10.64 -11.45
C LYS A 130 -1.69 10.41 -10.47
N THR A 131 -0.44 10.46 -10.92
CA THR A 131 0.73 10.33 -10.05
C THR A 131 0.80 11.47 -9.04
N ASN A 132 1.51 11.25 -7.92
CA ASN A 132 1.82 12.32 -6.98
C ASN A 132 2.57 13.49 -7.65
N ALA A 133 3.49 13.20 -8.57
CA ALA A 133 4.25 14.21 -9.31
C ALA A 133 3.32 15.13 -10.14
N GLU A 134 2.35 14.56 -10.88
CA GLU A 134 1.34 15.33 -11.61
C GLU A 134 0.47 16.20 -10.69
N LEU A 135 0.38 15.85 -9.41
CA LEU A 135 -0.38 16.56 -8.40
C LEU A 135 0.47 17.54 -7.58
N GLY A 136 1.75 17.72 -7.93
CA GLY A 136 2.68 18.58 -7.19
C GLY A 136 3.03 18.06 -5.79
N GLN A 137 2.95 16.74 -5.59
CA GLN A 137 3.18 16.07 -4.31
C GLN A 137 4.49 15.28 -4.32
N GLY A 138 5.15 15.25 -3.16
CA GLY A 138 6.33 14.43 -2.95
C GLY A 138 6.03 12.93 -2.99
N LEU A 139 7.09 12.14 -3.12
CA LEU A 139 7.05 10.68 -3.08
C LEU A 139 7.73 10.19 -1.81
N SER A 140 7.06 9.31 -1.07
CA SER A 140 7.67 8.64 0.09
C SER A 140 8.82 7.73 -0.36
N PRO A 141 9.92 7.64 0.41
CA PRO A 141 11.04 6.76 0.05
C PRO A 141 10.65 5.28 -0.01
N HIS A 142 9.56 4.86 0.64
CA HIS A 142 9.07 3.48 0.66
C HIS A 142 8.36 3.04 -0.62
N VAL A 143 7.95 3.97 -1.47
CA VAL A 143 7.17 3.67 -2.67
C VAL A 143 7.98 3.96 -3.94
N VAL A 144 7.72 3.17 -4.96
CA VAL A 144 8.21 3.39 -6.33
C VAL A 144 7.40 4.50 -6.97
N GLN A 145 6.08 4.49 -6.75
CA GLN A 145 5.16 5.51 -7.22
C GLN A 145 3.87 5.44 -6.38
N ALA A 146 3.19 6.58 -6.27
CA ALA A 146 1.86 6.68 -5.71
C ALA A 146 0.95 7.47 -6.65
N TRP A 147 -0.33 7.11 -6.65
CA TRP A 147 -1.36 7.74 -7.45
C TRP A 147 -2.59 8.07 -6.62
N ARG A 148 -3.33 9.06 -7.08
CA ARG A 148 -4.59 9.49 -6.46
C ARG A 148 -5.64 9.84 -7.51
N SER A 149 -6.90 9.50 -7.22
CA SER A 149 -8.07 10.00 -7.94
C SER A 149 -9.08 10.51 -6.91
N ILE A 150 -9.43 11.80 -6.99
CA ILE A 150 -10.48 12.41 -6.18
C ILE A 150 -11.68 12.68 -7.07
N ARG A 151 -12.83 12.12 -6.70
CA ARG A 151 -14.15 12.39 -7.30
C ARG A 151 -15.12 12.80 -6.20
N ASP A 152 -16.27 13.35 -6.58
CA ASP A 152 -17.26 13.87 -5.64
C ASP A 152 -17.78 12.79 -4.67
N ASP A 153 -17.88 11.55 -5.14
CA ASP A 153 -18.39 10.39 -4.41
C ASP A 153 -17.31 9.57 -3.68
N ARG A 154 -16.03 9.72 -4.07
CA ARG A 154 -14.94 8.86 -3.55
C ARG A 154 -13.54 9.42 -3.71
N HIS A 155 -12.66 9.03 -2.79
CA HIS A 155 -11.22 9.23 -2.85
C HIS A 155 -10.52 7.88 -3.04
N VAL A 156 -9.64 7.81 -4.02
CA VAL A 156 -8.86 6.61 -4.35
C VAL A 156 -7.38 6.91 -4.20
N TYR A 157 -6.68 6.04 -3.48
CA TYR A 157 -5.23 6.08 -3.30
C TYR A 157 -4.64 4.74 -3.74
N ILE A 158 -3.59 4.80 -4.55
CA ILE A 158 -2.87 3.64 -5.04
C ILE A 158 -1.39 3.85 -4.74
N ALA A 159 -0.68 2.81 -4.31
CA ALA A 159 0.76 2.86 -4.13
C ALA A 159 1.41 1.55 -4.58
N ALA A 160 2.54 1.68 -5.27
CA ALA A 160 3.46 0.59 -5.57
C ALA A 160 4.64 0.70 -4.61
N HIS A 161 4.80 -0.26 -3.72
CA HIS A 161 5.82 -0.25 -2.68
C HIS A 161 7.12 -0.89 -3.16
N LYS A 162 8.25 -0.44 -2.62
CA LYS A 162 9.57 -1.05 -2.84
C LYS A 162 9.77 -2.34 -2.03
N THR A 163 8.99 -2.48 -0.95
CA THR A 163 8.99 -3.60 -0.01
C THR A 163 7.58 -3.77 0.55
N TRP A 164 7.39 -4.59 1.58
CA TRP A 164 6.12 -4.73 2.29
C TRP A 164 5.70 -3.41 2.94
N PRO A 165 4.42 -2.99 2.81
CA PRO A 165 3.93 -1.79 3.44
C PRO A 165 3.89 -1.98 4.96
N ALA A 166 4.26 -0.96 5.73
CA ALA A 166 4.21 -1.01 7.19
C ALA A 166 2.79 -0.81 7.77
N ASP A 167 1.72 -1.10 7.01
CA ASP A 167 0.37 -1.02 7.57
C ASP A 167 0.12 -2.15 8.59
N ASN A 168 -0.96 -2.07 9.36
CA ASN A 168 -1.28 -2.84 10.60
C ASN A 168 -1.35 -4.38 10.46
N TYR A 169 -0.67 -4.97 9.48
CA TYR A 169 -0.58 -6.39 9.21
C TYR A 169 0.86 -6.85 9.43
N VAL A 170 1.01 -8.07 9.93
CA VAL A 170 2.32 -8.73 10.01
C VAL A 170 2.67 -9.16 8.59
N PHE A 171 3.43 -8.34 7.88
CA PHE A 171 4.05 -8.75 6.62
C PHE A 171 5.29 -9.61 6.89
N PRO A 172 5.68 -10.46 5.94
CA PRO A 172 6.87 -11.28 6.08
C PRO A 172 8.13 -10.43 6.21
N ASP A 173 9.07 -10.93 7.01
CA ASP A 173 10.45 -10.41 7.03
C ASP A 173 11.29 -11.15 5.97
N VAL A 174 10.84 -11.11 4.72
CA VAL A 174 11.52 -11.72 3.57
C VAL A 174 11.59 -10.73 2.41
N PRO A 175 12.47 -10.91 1.41
CA PRO A 175 12.49 -10.06 0.23
C PRO A 175 11.17 -10.11 -0.54
N GLY A 176 10.61 -8.96 -0.88
CA GLY A 176 9.37 -8.87 -1.65
C GLY A 176 8.94 -7.44 -1.88
N ALA A 177 7.72 -7.27 -2.39
CA ALA A 177 7.09 -5.97 -2.56
C ALA A 177 5.56 -6.14 -2.54
N ALA A 178 4.83 -5.01 -2.53
CA ALA A 178 3.38 -5.02 -2.65
C ALA A 178 2.83 -3.82 -3.41
N ALA A 179 1.62 -3.96 -3.92
CA ALA A 179 0.77 -2.87 -4.38
C ALA A 179 -0.44 -2.74 -3.44
N THR A 180 -0.84 -1.50 -3.14
CA THR A 180 -2.00 -1.20 -2.30
C THR A 180 -2.98 -0.28 -3.01
N LEU A 181 -4.28 -0.57 -2.86
CA LEU A 181 -5.42 0.25 -3.26
C LEU A 181 -6.25 0.58 -2.02
N LYS A 182 -6.60 1.85 -1.81
CA LYS A 182 -7.56 2.29 -0.81
C LYS A 182 -8.65 3.14 -1.46
N VAL A 183 -9.90 2.88 -1.14
CA VAL A 183 -11.08 3.58 -1.66
C VAL A 183 -11.93 4.04 -0.48
N PHE A 184 -12.07 5.36 -0.33
CA PHE A 184 -12.89 6.00 0.70
C PHE A 184 -14.10 6.64 0.03
N ARG A 185 -15.31 6.29 0.47
CA ARG A 185 -16.52 7.03 0.07
C ARG A 185 -16.60 8.32 0.91
N ARG A 186 -17.07 9.40 0.30
CA ARG A 186 -17.44 10.61 1.03
C ARG A 186 -18.79 10.45 1.71
#